data_AF-A0A1M5SRG7-F1
#
_entry.id   AF-A0A1M5SRG7-F1
#
_cell.length_a   1.000
_cell.length_b   1.000
_cell.length_c   1.000
_cell.angle_alpha   90.00
_cell.angle_beta   90.00
_cell.angle_gamma   90.00
#
_symmetry.space_group_name_H-M   'P 1'
#
loop_
_entity.id
_entity.type
_entity.pdbx_description
1 polymer ?
#
loop_
_entity_poly.entity_id
_entity_poly.type
_entity_poly.pdbx_seq_one_letter_code
_entity_poly.pdbx_strand_id
1 'polypeptide(L)'
;MDVSNSFSVLRAPNAAERLNGLSLKEAFRIYVLDDSEIVALGKRVVNAKTSHAAVFSDGMFPGPMTSHFFWPLDVAAKSLEFNLVDQPLGLDSLPNPPDAVIAVSALLVDRFSALRDILADGKIVAFGTFAQTGIEGPIGRHQWMRSGTSIDVSNGDLCEGQDHRAMPRWTGLSLRLPETPNQPQNDIAPKVAEIPRKAQAQIQTKEKCRLDCVAWLEGMMSNPEIVPRSRDDLWAEAKSKWPNKLSNRAFLKARDDAIANKRAWAWKAPGPKPKSPQS
;
A
#
# COMPACT_ATOMS: atom_id res chain seq x y z
N MET A 1 -30.31 -15.85 -13.62
CA MET A 1 -30.41 -14.43 -13.22
C MET A 1 -29.41 -13.67 -14.05
N ASP A 2 -29.87 -12.77 -14.91
CA ASP A 2 -28.98 -11.91 -15.70
C ASP A 2 -28.18 -11.03 -14.74
N VAL A 3 -26.87 -11.24 -14.72
CA VAL A 3 -25.93 -10.29 -14.13
C VAL A 3 -25.85 -9.17 -15.15
N SER A 4 -26.59 -8.08 -14.90
CA SER A 4 -26.39 -6.82 -15.65
C SER A 4 -24.93 -6.45 -15.52
N ASN A 5 -24.17 -6.72 -16.59
CA ASN A 5 -22.72 -6.56 -16.63
C ASN A 5 -22.42 -5.07 -16.65
N SER A 6 -22.30 -4.43 -15.48
CA SER A 6 -21.93 -3.01 -15.42
C SER A 6 -20.53 -2.88 -15.98
N PHE A 7 -20.39 -1.99 -16.93
CA PHE A 7 -19.13 -1.77 -17.62
C PHE A 7 -18.10 -1.22 -16.63
N SER A 8 -16.98 -1.94 -16.45
CA SER A 8 -15.90 -1.50 -15.57
C SER A 8 -15.43 -0.10 -15.95
N VAL A 9 -15.38 0.81 -14.97
CA VAL A 9 -14.85 2.18 -15.18
C VAL A 9 -13.41 2.15 -15.71
N LEU A 10 -12.63 1.13 -15.34
CA LEU A 10 -11.26 0.92 -15.80
C LEU A 10 -11.19 0.43 -17.26
N ARG A 11 -12.27 -0.08 -17.83
CA ARG A 11 -12.33 -0.44 -19.26
C ARG A 11 -12.79 0.74 -20.13
N ALA A 12 -13.16 1.88 -19.53
CA ALA A 12 -13.62 3.04 -20.27
C ALA A 12 -12.49 3.75 -21.02
N PRO A 13 -12.76 4.39 -22.18
CA PRO A 13 -11.74 5.13 -22.93
C PRO A 13 -11.01 6.20 -22.11
N ASN A 14 -11.71 6.81 -21.14
CA ASN A 14 -11.16 7.84 -20.27
C ASN A 14 -10.62 7.32 -18.92
N ALA A 15 -10.38 6.01 -18.77
CA ALA A 15 -9.91 5.44 -17.52
C ALA A 15 -8.57 6.07 -17.04
N ALA A 16 -7.65 6.36 -17.96
CA ALA A 16 -6.37 7.00 -17.63
C ALA A 16 -6.54 8.40 -17.01
N GLU A 17 -7.48 9.21 -17.52
CA GLU A 17 -7.77 10.54 -16.97
C GLU A 17 -8.29 10.46 -15.54
N ARG A 18 -9.10 9.43 -15.24
CA ARG A 18 -9.66 9.18 -13.91
C ARG A 18 -8.60 8.70 -12.91
N LEU A 19 -7.57 7.99 -13.40
CA LEU A 19 -6.46 7.50 -12.59
C LEU A 19 -5.40 8.58 -12.33
N ASN A 20 -5.33 9.61 -13.17
CA ASN A 20 -4.31 10.64 -13.10
C ASN A 20 -4.33 11.39 -11.75
N GLY A 21 -3.16 11.48 -11.10
CA GLY A 21 -2.98 12.15 -9.82
C GLY A 21 -3.26 11.29 -8.59
N LEU A 22 -3.81 10.08 -8.75
CA LEU A 22 -4.02 9.15 -7.64
C LEU A 22 -2.73 8.41 -7.29
N SER A 23 -2.60 7.99 -6.03
CA SER A 23 -1.67 6.92 -5.67
C SER A 23 -2.16 5.56 -6.18
N LEU A 24 -1.26 4.59 -6.34
CA LEU A 24 -1.67 3.24 -6.76
C LEU A 24 -2.63 2.60 -5.74
N LYS A 25 -2.43 2.86 -4.45
CA LYS A 25 -3.34 2.45 -3.38
C LYS A 25 -4.74 3.02 -3.58
N GLU A 26 -4.86 4.32 -3.82
CA GLU A 26 -6.17 4.97 -4.02
C GLU A 26 -6.85 4.44 -5.28
N ALA A 27 -6.10 4.24 -6.37
CA ALA A 27 -6.62 3.65 -7.60
C ALA A 27 -7.18 2.23 -7.36
N PHE A 28 -6.43 1.36 -6.67
CA PHE A 28 -6.91 0.03 -6.32
C PHE A 28 -8.16 0.11 -5.44
N ARG A 29 -8.14 0.98 -4.41
CA ARG A 29 -9.27 1.14 -3.52
C ARG A 29 -10.55 1.56 -4.25
N ILE A 30 -10.48 2.66 -4.98
CA ILE A 30 -11.65 3.30 -5.61
C ILE A 30 -12.21 2.44 -6.75
N TYR A 31 -11.34 1.86 -7.59
CA TYR A 31 -11.77 1.24 -8.84
C TYR A 31 -11.77 -0.30 -8.82
N VAL A 32 -11.23 -0.92 -7.77
CA VAL A 32 -11.27 -2.38 -7.58
C VAL A 32 -12.16 -2.72 -6.38
N LEU A 33 -11.84 -2.26 -5.17
CA LEU A 33 -12.59 -2.69 -3.98
C LEU A 33 -13.94 -1.99 -3.81
N ASP A 34 -13.97 -0.67 -4.05
CA ASP A 34 -15.17 0.15 -3.87
C ASP A 34 -16.08 0.16 -5.13
N ASP A 35 -15.78 -0.69 -6.13
CA ASP A 35 -16.70 -0.95 -7.26
C ASP A 35 -18.04 -1.47 -6.72
N SER A 36 -19.14 -0.91 -7.22
CA SER A 36 -20.47 -1.16 -6.65
C SER A 36 -20.90 -2.61 -6.73
N GLU A 37 -20.50 -3.36 -7.77
CA GLU A 37 -20.80 -4.78 -7.90
C GLU A 37 -19.98 -5.62 -6.92
N ILE A 38 -18.69 -5.29 -6.77
CA ILE A 38 -17.80 -5.93 -5.80
C ILE A 38 -18.28 -5.68 -4.38
N VAL A 39 -18.72 -4.46 -4.05
CA VAL A 39 -19.31 -4.15 -2.74
C VAL A 39 -20.59 -4.94 -2.51
N ALA A 40 -21.48 -5.05 -3.51
CA ALA A 40 -22.74 -5.76 -3.39
C ALA A 40 -22.53 -7.27 -3.19
N LEU A 41 -21.66 -7.91 -3.97
CA LEU A 41 -21.33 -9.33 -3.85
C LEU A 41 -20.47 -9.62 -2.62
N GLY A 42 -19.51 -8.75 -2.31
CA GLY A 42 -18.67 -8.83 -1.12
C GLY A 42 -19.50 -8.85 0.16
N LYS A 43 -20.55 -8.01 0.26
CA LYS A 43 -21.52 -8.08 1.38
C LYS A 43 -22.17 -9.46 1.50
N ARG A 44 -22.53 -10.12 0.41
CA ARG A 44 -23.11 -11.47 0.45
C ARG A 44 -22.10 -12.50 0.97
N VAL A 45 -20.85 -12.41 0.51
CA VAL A 45 -19.76 -13.27 0.99
C VAL A 45 -19.47 -13.05 2.48
N VAL A 46 -19.39 -11.79 2.93
CA VAL A 46 -19.16 -11.44 4.33
C VAL A 46 -20.32 -11.86 5.24
N ASN A 47 -21.56 -11.73 4.77
CA ASN A 47 -22.73 -12.20 5.52
C ASN A 47 -22.74 -13.72 5.70
N ALA A 48 -22.26 -14.47 4.69
CA ALA A 48 -22.08 -15.91 4.81
C ALA A 48 -20.92 -16.26 5.76
N LYS A 49 -19.85 -15.45 5.75
CA LYS A 49 -18.70 -15.64 6.63
C LYS A 49 -17.94 -14.35 6.91
N THR A 50 -18.02 -13.89 8.17
CA THR A 50 -17.48 -12.60 8.61
C THR A 50 -15.95 -12.52 8.57
N SER A 51 -15.24 -13.65 8.58
CA SER A 51 -13.78 -13.68 8.47
C SER A 51 -13.26 -13.11 7.14
N HIS A 52 -14.10 -13.02 6.11
CA HIS A 52 -13.73 -12.38 4.84
C HIS A 52 -13.91 -10.87 4.82
N ALA A 53 -14.40 -10.25 5.90
CA ALA A 53 -14.65 -8.80 5.94
C ALA A 53 -13.42 -8.00 5.49
N ALA A 54 -12.24 -8.33 6.01
CA ALA A 54 -10.99 -7.62 5.74
C ALA A 54 -10.54 -7.67 4.27
N VAL A 55 -10.97 -8.68 3.50
CA VAL A 55 -10.71 -8.75 2.05
C VAL A 55 -11.37 -7.58 1.35
N PHE A 56 -12.63 -7.32 1.68
CA PHE A 56 -13.43 -6.28 1.03
C PHE A 56 -13.30 -4.92 1.71
N SER A 57 -13.11 -4.87 3.04
CA SER A 57 -12.99 -3.62 3.78
C SER A 57 -11.61 -3.01 3.72
N ASP A 58 -10.55 -3.81 3.67
CA ASP A 58 -9.16 -3.34 3.79
C ASP A 58 -8.29 -3.76 2.60
N GLY A 59 -8.80 -4.63 1.72
CA GLY A 59 -8.04 -5.15 0.58
C GLY A 59 -7.08 -6.25 0.98
N MET A 60 -7.32 -6.99 2.06
CA MET A 60 -6.49 -8.15 2.36
C MET A 60 -6.64 -9.20 1.26
N PHE A 61 -5.53 -9.82 0.86
CA PHE A 61 -5.57 -10.99 0.01
C PHE A 61 -6.18 -12.17 0.80
N PRO A 62 -7.16 -12.91 0.23
CA PRO A 62 -7.79 -14.02 0.93
C PRO A 62 -6.80 -15.18 1.13
N GLY A 63 -6.92 -15.89 2.26
CA GLY A 63 -6.12 -17.10 2.52
C GLY A 63 -6.13 -17.52 4.00
N PRO A 64 -5.83 -18.81 4.29
CA PRO A 64 -6.06 -19.42 5.61
C PRO A 64 -4.98 -19.11 6.66
N MET A 65 -3.74 -18.77 6.26
CA MET A 65 -2.58 -18.77 7.17
C MET A 65 -1.87 -17.41 7.29
N THR A 66 -2.04 -16.52 6.33
CA THR A 66 -1.46 -15.17 6.38
C THR A 66 -2.33 -14.22 5.57
N SER A 67 -3.25 -13.54 6.25
CA SER A 67 -3.93 -12.40 5.67
C SER A 67 -2.89 -11.29 5.45
N HIS A 68 -2.46 -11.10 4.19
CA HIS A 68 -1.49 -10.09 3.78
C HIS A 68 -2.11 -9.15 2.75
N PHE A 69 -1.49 -8.00 2.49
CA PHE A 69 -2.00 -7.02 1.51
C PHE A 69 -1.36 -7.14 0.13
N PHE A 70 -0.55 -8.18 -0.10
CA PHE A 70 0.09 -8.43 -1.39
C PHE A 70 -0.87 -9.11 -2.37
N TRP A 71 -1.21 -8.42 -3.45
CA TRP A 71 -2.00 -8.92 -4.57
C TRP A 71 -1.09 -9.24 -5.75
N PRO A 72 -0.86 -10.53 -6.08
CA PRO A 72 -0.04 -10.93 -7.22
C PRO A 72 -0.61 -10.37 -8.53
N LEU A 73 0.23 -9.77 -9.38
CA LEU A 73 -0.22 -9.16 -10.64
C LEU A 73 -0.81 -10.19 -11.64
N ASP A 74 -0.53 -11.46 -11.45
CA ASP A 74 -0.98 -12.60 -12.23
C ASP A 74 -2.05 -13.44 -11.50
N VAL A 75 -2.68 -12.90 -10.46
CA VAL A 75 -3.75 -13.60 -9.72
C VAL A 75 -4.89 -14.02 -10.66
N ALA A 76 -5.30 -15.28 -10.55
CA ALA A 76 -6.41 -15.86 -11.29
C ALA A 76 -7.68 -15.99 -10.41
N ALA A 77 -8.85 -15.95 -11.04
CA ALA A 77 -10.14 -16.02 -10.33
C ALA A 77 -10.27 -17.32 -9.52
N LYS A 78 -9.89 -18.45 -10.13
CA LYS A 78 -9.85 -19.76 -9.46
C LYS A 78 -8.97 -19.77 -8.20
N SER A 79 -7.88 -19.01 -8.20
CA SER A 79 -7.02 -18.89 -7.02
C SER A 79 -7.71 -18.11 -5.90
N LEU A 80 -8.45 -17.03 -6.23
CA LEU A 80 -9.25 -16.31 -5.25
C LEU A 80 -10.43 -17.15 -4.74
N GLU A 81 -11.11 -17.88 -5.61
CA GLU A 81 -12.18 -18.81 -5.25
C GLU A 81 -11.69 -19.82 -4.22
N PHE A 82 -10.56 -20.48 -4.51
CA PHE A 82 -9.94 -21.44 -3.61
C PHE A 82 -9.56 -20.84 -2.25
N ASN A 83 -9.05 -19.60 -2.24
CA ASN A 83 -8.62 -18.94 -1.00
C ASN A 83 -9.77 -18.32 -0.19
N LEU A 84 -10.90 -18.01 -0.83
CA LEU A 84 -12.13 -17.55 -0.18
C LEU A 84 -12.96 -18.72 0.34
N VAL A 85 -12.83 -19.91 -0.24
CA VAL A 85 -13.39 -21.14 0.32
C VAL A 85 -12.44 -21.64 1.39
N ASP A 86 -12.67 -21.21 2.63
CA ASP A 86 -11.90 -21.64 3.80
C ASP A 86 -11.84 -23.18 3.86
N GLN A 87 -10.63 -23.74 3.85
CA GLN A 87 -10.45 -25.19 3.73
C GLN A 87 -10.37 -25.84 5.11
N PRO A 88 -11.31 -26.74 5.44
CA PRO A 88 -11.12 -27.61 6.58
C PRO A 88 -9.94 -28.54 6.29
N LEU A 89 -8.94 -28.53 7.17
CA LEU A 89 -7.86 -29.51 7.14
C LEU A 89 -8.45 -30.92 7.21
N GLY A 90 -8.17 -31.78 6.22
CA GLY A 90 -8.48 -33.21 6.27
C GLY A 90 -9.68 -33.71 5.44
N LEU A 91 -10.19 -32.96 4.45
CA LEU A 91 -11.17 -33.47 3.48
C LEU A 91 -10.53 -33.74 2.12
N ASP A 92 -10.82 -34.92 1.55
CA ASP A 92 -10.27 -35.39 0.26
C ASP A 92 -10.84 -34.67 -0.98
N SER A 93 -11.91 -33.87 -0.80
CA SER A 93 -12.53 -33.11 -1.89
C SER A 93 -12.80 -31.66 -1.48
N LEU A 94 -12.34 -30.73 -2.32
CA LEU A 94 -12.65 -29.31 -2.18
C LEU A 94 -14.17 -29.09 -2.31
N PRO A 95 -14.83 -28.44 -1.34
CA PRO A 95 -16.21 -28.04 -1.53
C PRO A 95 -16.31 -27.07 -2.70
N ASN A 96 -17.37 -27.21 -3.51
CA ASN A 96 -17.62 -26.29 -4.61
C ASN A 96 -17.80 -24.86 -4.06
N PRO A 97 -17.10 -23.86 -4.62
CA PRO A 97 -17.25 -22.48 -4.18
C PRO A 97 -18.71 -22.02 -4.37
N PRO A 98 -19.29 -21.30 -3.39
CA PRO A 98 -20.61 -20.70 -3.56
C PRO A 98 -20.63 -19.74 -4.77
N ASP A 99 -21.77 -19.63 -5.46
CA ASP A 99 -21.91 -18.75 -6.64
C ASP A 99 -21.47 -17.30 -6.39
N ALA A 100 -21.73 -16.77 -5.19
CA ALA A 100 -21.29 -15.43 -4.81
C ALA A 100 -19.77 -15.29 -4.73
N VAL A 101 -19.07 -16.35 -4.29
CA VAL A 101 -17.60 -16.41 -4.24
C VAL A 101 -17.02 -16.50 -5.66
N ILE A 102 -17.60 -17.33 -6.53
CA ILE A 102 -17.20 -17.42 -7.95
C ILE A 102 -17.36 -16.05 -8.63
N ALA A 103 -18.54 -15.44 -8.50
CA ALA A 103 -18.85 -14.16 -9.12
C ALA A 103 -17.94 -13.03 -8.63
N VAL A 104 -17.71 -12.91 -7.32
CA VAL A 104 -16.87 -11.83 -6.78
C VAL A 104 -15.39 -12.04 -7.11
N SER A 105 -14.93 -13.29 -7.16
CA SER A 105 -13.55 -13.61 -7.55
C SER A 105 -13.27 -13.23 -9.00
N ALA A 106 -14.20 -13.57 -9.91
CA ALA A 106 -14.11 -13.17 -11.30
C ALA A 106 -14.09 -11.64 -11.48
N LEU A 107 -14.95 -10.92 -10.77
CA LEU A 107 -15.01 -9.46 -10.83
C LEU A 107 -13.75 -8.79 -10.25
N LEU A 108 -13.27 -9.23 -9.09
CA LEU A 108 -12.03 -8.72 -8.50
C LEU A 108 -10.85 -8.86 -9.48
N VAL A 109 -10.72 -10.03 -10.10
CA VAL A 109 -9.66 -10.28 -11.09
C VAL A 109 -9.85 -9.45 -12.35
N ASP A 110 -11.07 -9.29 -12.85
CA ASP A 110 -11.30 -8.42 -14.02
C ASP A 110 -10.92 -6.97 -13.73
N ARG A 111 -11.40 -6.39 -12.62
CA ARG A 111 -11.09 -5.00 -12.26
C ARG A 111 -9.60 -4.79 -12.01
N PHE A 112 -8.97 -5.73 -11.30
CA PHE A 112 -7.54 -5.64 -11.03
C PHE A 112 -6.70 -5.81 -12.30
N SER A 113 -7.07 -6.76 -13.17
CA SER A 113 -6.43 -6.94 -14.48
C SER A 113 -6.61 -5.71 -15.35
N ALA A 114 -7.77 -5.07 -15.36
CA ALA A 114 -8.00 -3.84 -16.10
C ALA A 114 -7.05 -2.71 -15.65
N LEU A 115 -6.85 -2.55 -14.33
CA LEU A 115 -5.89 -1.58 -13.78
C LEU A 115 -4.45 -1.90 -14.24
N ARG A 116 -4.04 -3.17 -14.13
CA ARG A 116 -2.73 -3.65 -14.59
C ARG A 116 -2.53 -3.41 -16.08
N ASP A 117 -3.54 -3.71 -16.90
CA ASP A 117 -3.48 -3.57 -18.35
C ASP A 117 -3.28 -2.10 -18.75
N ILE A 118 -3.95 -1.14 -18.09
CA ILE A 118 -3.72 0.30 -18.34
C ILE A 118 -2.26 0.69 -18.06
N LEU A 119 -1.68 0.18 -16.97
CA LEU A 119 -0.28 0.42 -16.58
C LEU A 119 0.71 -0.22 -17.55
N ALA A 120 0.46 -1.48 -17.95
CA ALA A 120 1.28 -2.24 -18.87
C ALA A 120 1.24 -1.67 -20.30
N ASP A 121 0.07 -1.20 -20.75
CA ASP A 121 -0.08 -0.50 -22.03
C ASP A 121 0.62 0.87 -22.02
N GLY A 122 0.88 1.41 -20.82
CA GLY A 122 1.41 2.76 -20.64
C GLY A 122 0.40 3.85 -20.97
N LYS A 123 -0.90 3.58 -20.85
CA LYS A 123 -1.96 4.59 -20.90
C LYS A 123 -1.90 5.52 -19.70
N ILE A 124 -1.40 5.00 -18.58
CA ILE A 124 -0.98 5.73 -17.39
C ILE A 124 0.42 5.27 -17.01
N VAL A 125 1.24 6.17 -16.48
CA VAL A 125 2.59 5.87 -15.99
C VAL A 125 2.62 6.01 -14.48
N ALA A 126 3.09 4.98 -13.80
CA ALA A 126 3.38 5.08 -12.37
C ALA A 126 4.78 5.66 -12.15
N PHE A 127 4.89 6.63 -11.25
CA PHE A 127 6.14 7.18 -10.76
C PHE A 127 6.31 6.78 -9.30
N GLY A 128 7.51 6.34 -8.94
CA GLY A 128 7.84 5.91 -7.58
C GLY A 128 9.30 6.06 -7.26
N THR A 129 9.67 5.65 -6.05
CA THR A 129 11.05 5.57 -5.59
C THR A 129 11.54 4.13 -5.66
N PHE A 130 12.65 3.87 -6.35
CA PHE A 130 13.26 2.54 -6.37
C PHE A 130 13.87 2.25 -5.00
N ALA A 131 13.36 1.23 -4.31
CA ALA A 131 13.61 1.02 -2.89
C ALA A 131 15.11 0.83 -2.55
N GLN A 132 15.87 0.19 -3.45
CA GLN A 132 17.28 -0.11 -3.22
C GLN A 132 18.19 1.11 -3.36
N THR A 133 17.87 2.04 -4.26
CA THR A 133 18.76 3.18 -4.57
C THR A 133 18.22 4.53 -4.12
N GLY A 134 16.93 4.62 -3.77
CA GLY A 134 16.25 5.87 -3.47
C GLY A 134 16.00 6.76 -4.70
N ILE A 135 16.27 6.27 -5.92
CA ILE A 135 16.08 7.04 -7.15
C ILE A 135 14.58 7.11 -7.48
N GLU A 136 14.07 8.31 -7.67
CA GLU A 136 12.71 8.54 -8.16
C GLU A 136 12.65 8.44 -9.68
N GLY A 137 11.61 7.83 -10.22
CA GLY A 137 11.44 7.71 -11.66
C GLY A 137 10.17 6.98 -12.10
N PRO A 138 9.93 6.94 -13.42
CA PRO A 138 8.83 6.17 -13.98
C PRO A 138 9.11 4.67 -13.90
N ILE A 139 8.09 3.90 -13.59
CA ILE A 139 8.14 2.43 -13.62
C ILE A 139 7.89 1.97 -15.05
N GLY A 140 8.84 1.23 -15.60
CA GLY A 140 8.75 0.70 -16.96
C GLY A 140 7.56 -0.25 -17.15
N ARG A 141 6.89 -0.14 -18.30
CA ARG A 141 5.70 -0.92 -18.69
C ARG A 141 5.83 -2.42 -18.45
N HIS A 142 6.99 -2.99 -18.80
CA HIS A 142 7.25 -4.42 -18.66
C HIS A 142 7.24 -4.90 -17.20
N GLN A 143 7.50 -4.03 -16.21
CA GLN A 143 7.48 -4.44 -14.80
C GLN A 143 6.08 -4.86 -14.34
N TRP A 144 5.03 -4.28 -14.92
CA TRP A 144 3.63 -4.64 -14.64
C TRP A 144 3.21 -6.00 -15.20
N MET A 145 4.07 -6.62 -16.02
CA MET A 145 3.84 -7.93 -16.63
C MET A 145 4.77 -9.01 -16.09
N ARG A 146 5.66 -8.67 -15.14
CA ARG A 146 6.62 -9.64 -14.58
C ARG A 146 5.91 -10.60 -13.62
N SER A 147 6.10 -11.89 -13.84
CA SER A 147 5.71 -12.94 -12.89
C SER A 147 6.44 -12.76 -11.54
N GLY A 148 5.78 -13.14 -10.45
CA GLY A 148 6.35 -13.01 -9.10
C GLY A 148 6.35 -11.57 -8.56
N THR A 149 5.63 -10.67 -9.21
CA THR A 149 5.42 -9.29 -8.75
C THR A 149 4.02 -9.17 -8.15
N SER A 150 3.89 -8.37 -7.09
CA SER A 150 2.62 -8.11 -6.41
C SER A 150 2.49 -6.64 -6.03
N ILE A 151 1.28 -6.13 -5.89
CA ILE A 151 1.01 -4.82 -5.30
C ILE A 151 0.68 -5.02 -3.83
N ASP A 152 1.38 -4.32 -2.94
CA ASP A 152 0.92 -4.14 -1.56
C ASP A 152 -0.16 -3.05 -1.55
N VAL A 153 -1.43 -3.47 -1.45
CA VAL A 153 -2.56 -2.52 -1.56
C VAL A 153 -2.73 -1.68 -0.29
N SER A 154 -2.00 -1.98 0.79
CA SER A 154 -2.07 -1.20 2.04
C SER A 154 -1.29 0.11 1.98
N ASN A 155 -0.21 0.16 1.18
CA ASN A 155 0.67 1.32 0.98
C ASN A 155 0.77 1.75 -0.50
N GLY A 156 0.42 0.87 -1.43
CA GLY A 156 0.50 1.11 -2.88
C GLY A 156 1.87 0.79 -3.47
N ASP A 157 2.70 0.00 -2.79
CA ASP A 157 4.04 -0.35 -3.23
C ASP A 157 4.01 -1.51 -4.24
N LEU A 158 4.98 -1.52 -5.16
CA LEU A 158 5.22 -2.65 -6.06
C LEU A 158 6.29 -3.54 -5.44
N CYS A 159 5.94 -4.78 -5.13
CA CYS A 159 6.80 -5.74 -4.47
C CYS A 159 7.19 -6.89 -5.41
N GLU A 160 8.38 -7.45 -5.22
CA GLU A 160 8.81 -8.68 -5.87
C GLU A 160 9.00 -9.78 -4.82
N GLY A 161 8.69 -11.02 -5.20
CA GLY A 161 8.98 -12.20 -4.39
C GLY A 161 10.48 -12.47 -4.32
N GLN A 162 11.06 -12.38 -3.13
CA GLN A 162 12.44 -12.75 -2.83
C GLN A 162 12.46 -13.60 -1.55
N ASP A 163 13.11 -14.76 -1.58
CA ASP A 163 13.29 -15.64 -0.41
C ASP A 163 11.97 -15.93 0.34
N HIS A 164 10.91 -16.25 -0.41
CA HIS A 164 9.55 -16.50 0.09
C HIS A 164 8.87 -15.31 0.79
N ARG A 165 9.37 -14.08 0.57
CA ARG A 165 8.78 -12.84 1.10
C ARG A 165 8.57 -11.82 -0.02
N ALA A 166 7.49 -11.06 0.05
CA ALA A 166 7.29 -9.91 -0.82
C ALA A 166 8.12 -8.74 -0.28
N MET A 167 9.09 -8.27 -1.08
CA MET A 167 9.93 -7.12 -0.73
C MET A 167 9.58 -5.93 -1.63
N PRO A 168 9.42 -4.70 -1.07
CA PRO A 168 9.18 -3.51 -1.88
C PRO A 168 10.32 -3.27 -2.85
N ARG A 169 9.99 -3.18 -4.14
CA ARG A 169 10.91 -2.77 -5.20
C ARG A 169 10.72 -1.32 -5.59
N TRP A 170 9.46 -0.87 -5.60
CA TRP A 170 9.11 0.54 -5.75
C TRP A 170 8.13 0.97 -4.69
N THR A 171 8.35 2.16 -4.14
CA THR A 171 7.51 2.73 -3.08
C THR A 171 6.96 4.10 -3.45
N GLY A 172 5.88 4.50 -2.77
CA GLY A 172 5.30 5.84 -2.91
C GLY A 172 4.72 6.11 -4.31
N LEU A 173 4.01 5.13 -4.86
CA LEU A 173 3.59 5.15 -6.26
C LEU A 173 2.47 6.16 -6.51
N SER A 174 2.70 7.04 -7.50
CA SER A 174 1.72 8.00 -8.01
C SER A 174 1.49 7.80 -9.51
N LEU A 175 0.25 7.96 -9.95
CA LEU A 175 -0.18 7.72 -11.33
C LEU A 175 -0.24 9.05 -12.09
N ARG A 176 0.33 9.09 -13.29
CA ARG A 176 0.38 10.28 -14.15
C ARG A 176 0.12 9.92 -15.60
N LEU A 177 -0.53 10.82 -16.33
CA LEU A 177 -0.63 10.68 -17.78
C LEU A 177 0.77 10.66 -18.42
N PRO A 178 0.97 9.89 -19.50
CA PRO A 178 2.22 9.92 -20.24
C PRO A 178 2.49 11.34 -20.77
N GLU A 179 3.73 11.79 -20.70
CA GLU A 179 4.12 13.03 -21.36
C GLU A 179 4.01 12.83 -22.88
N THR A 180 3.19 13.64 -23.56
CA THR A 180 3.07 13.59 -25.02
C THR A 180 4.39 14.04 -25.66
N PRO A 181 5.00 13.23 -26.56
CA PRO A 181 6.30 13.54 -27.18
C PRO A 181 6.34 14.79 -28.10
N ASN A 182 5.24 15.51 -28.31
CA ASN A 182 5.11 16.55 -29.32
C ASN A 182 4.77 17.93 -28.74
N GLN A 183 5.58 18.40 -27.79
CA GLN A 183 5.70 19.84 -27.58
C GLN A 183 7.12 20.25 -27.99
N PRO A 184 7.32 20.91 -29.15
CA PRO A 184 8.64 21.38 -29.54
C PRO A 184 9.15 22.35 -28.47
N GLN A 185 10.19 21.91 -27.74
CA GLN A 185 11.03 22.81 -26.96
C GLN A 185 11.85 23.64 -27.96
N ASN A 186 11.25 24.70 -28.47
CA ASN A 186 12.02 25.78 -29.04
C ASN A 186 12.48 26.70 -27.91
N ASP A 187 13.78 26.99 -28.00
CA ASP A 187 14.55 28.05 -27.37
C ASP A 187 15.20 27.80 -26.00
N ILE A 188 16.53 27.76 -26.11
CA ILE A 188 17.58 27.78 -25.10
C ILE A 188 17.54 29.10 -24.34
N ALA A 189 17.31 29.05 -23.03
CA ALA A 189 17.80 30.02 -22.04
C ALA A 189 17.88 29.32 -20.66
N PRO A 190 18.84 29.69 -19.79
CA PRO A 190 19.29 28.82 -18.70
C PRO A 190 18.19 28.57 -17.67
N LYS A 191 17.88 27.29 -17.42
CA LYS A 191 16.90 26.89 -16.41
C LYS A 191 17.37 27.30 -15.02
N VAL A 192 16.83 28.42 -14.55
CA VAL A 192 16.65 28.73 -13.13
C VAL A 192 15.92 27.54 -12.50
N ALA A 193 16.46 27.04 -11.39
CA ALA A 193 15.91 25.91 -10.64
C ALA A 193 14.40 26.07 -10.40
N GLU A 194 13.59 25.18 -10.97
CA GLU A 194 12.16 25.13 -10.71
C GLU A 194 11.92 24.71 -9.25
N ILE A 195 11.32 25.62 -8.49
CA ILE A 195 10.96 25.41 -7.09
C ILE A 195 9.85 24.34 -7.05
N PRO A 196 9.99 23.25 -6.27
CA PRO A 196 8.98 22.21 -6.19
C PRO A 196 7.64 22.77 -5.68
N ARG A 197 6.54 22.37 -6.33
CA ARG A 197 5.17 22.72 -5.90
C ARG A 197 5.00 22.35 -4.43
N LYS A 198 4.60 23.34 -3.62
CA LYS A 198 4.57 23.29 -2.14
C LYS A 198 3.92 22.03 -1.55
N ALA A 199 2.92 21.45 -2.22
CA ALA A 199 2.26 20.20 -1.77
C ALA A 199 3.16 18.95 -1.90
N GLN A 200 3.91 18.81 -2.99
CA GLN A 200 4.83 17.69 -3.21
C GLN A 200 6.06 17.79 -2.30
N ALA A 201 6.61 19.00 -2.16
CA ALA A 201 7.64 19.28 -1.16
C ALA A 201 7.15 18.97 0.26
N GLN A 202 5.89 19.26 0.58
CA GLN A 202 5.32 18.99 1.90
C GLN A 202 5.08 17.49 2.16
N ILE A 203 4.71 16.71 1.14
CA ILE A 203 4.54 15.25 1.28
C ILE A 203 5.88 14.55 1.42
N GLN A 204 6.86 14.86 0.56
CA GLN A 204 8.23 14.32 0.66
C GLN A 204 8.86 14.72 2.00
N THR A 205 8.66 15.95 2.49
CA THR A 205 9.21 16.35 3.80
C THR A 205 8.51 15.66 4.97
N LYS A 206 7.21 15.37 4.91
CA LYS A 206 6.51 14.63 5.97
C LYS A 206 6.94 13.17 6.05
N GLU A 207 7.03 12.47 4.92
CA GLU A 207 7.46 11.07 4.91
C GLU A 207 8.94 10.94 5.26
N LYS A 208 9.80 11.85 4.75
CA LYS A 208 11.19 11.92 5.17
C LYS A 208 11.33 12.17 6.68
N CYS A 209 10.57 13.11 7.24
CA CYS A 209 10.60 13.35 8.70
C CYS A 209 10.13 12.13 9.50
N ARG A 210 9.19 11.33 8.96
CA ARG A 210 8.75 10.09 9.60
C ARG A 210 9.87 9.04 9.57
N LEU A 211 10.53 8.84 8.44
CA LEU A 211 11.65 7.90 8.30
C LEU A 211 12.85 8.32 9.16
N ASP A 212 13.19 9.61 9.17
CA ASP A 212 14.24 10.15 10.04
C ASP A 212 13.88 9.95 11.53
N CYS A 213 12.59 10.06 11.88
CA CYS A 213 12.10 9.78 13.23
C CYS A 213 12.22 8.29 13.61
N VAL A 214 11.93 7.38 12.68
CA VAL A 214 12.15 5.93 12.87
C VAL A 214 13.64 5.68 13.10
N ALA A 215 14.52 6.18 12.23
CA ALA A 215 15.97 5.97 12.34
C ALA A 215 16.54 6.51 13.67
N TRP A 216 16.06 7.67 14.12
CA TRP A 216 16.44 8.24 15.41
C TRP A 216 16.01 7.37 16.60
N LEU A 217 14.76 6.87 16.59
CA LEU A 217 14.25 5.98 17.64
C LEU A 217 15.00 4.64 17.65
N GLU A 218 15.27 4.09 16.47
CA GLU A 218 16.07 2.88 16.29
C GLU A 218 17.50 3.04 16.82
N GLY A 219 18.13 4.19 16.59
CA GLY A 219 19.45 4.49 17.13
C GLY A 219 19.46 4.51 18.66
N MET A 220 18.43 5.10 19.29
CA MET A 220 18.30 5.09 20.74
C MET A 220 18.04 3.69 21.30
N MET A 221 17.17 2.91 20.66
CA MET A 221 16.84 1.54 21.10
C MET A 221 17.99 0.55 20.90
N SER A 222 18.92 0.85 19.99
CA SER A 222 20.10 0.02 19.75
C SER A 222 21.23 0.28 20.77
N ASN A 223 21.15 1.37 21.54
CA ASN A 223 22.12 1.68 22.59
C ASN A 223 21.65 1.11 23.95
N PRO A 224 22.35 0.11 24.52
CA PRO A 224 21.96 -0.50 25.80
C PRO A 224 22.10 0.46 26.99
N GLU A 225 22.83 1.56 26.87
CA GLU A 225 22.97 2.58 27.93
C GLU A 225 21.75 3.51 28.03
N ILE A 226 20.89 3.54 27.00
CA ILE A 226 19.72 4.41 26.97
C ILE A 226 18.52 3.66 27.57
N VAL A 227 18.06 4.13 28.74
CA VAL A 227 16.88 3.58 29.42
C VAL A 227 15.61 3.91 28.62
N PRO A 228 14.64 2.98 28.53
CA PRO A 228 13.36 3.24 27.88
C PRO A 228 12.63 4.45 28.48
N ARG A 229 12.30 5.42 27.62
CA ARG A 229 11.62 6.66 28.01
C ARG A 229 10.11 6.59 27.79
N SER A 230 9.37 7.47 28.48
CA SER A 230 7.93 7.56 28.29
C SER A 230 7.59 8.09 26.90
N ARG A 231 6.38 7.76 26.43
CA ARG A 231 5.87 8.23 25.14
C ARG A 231 5.85 9.76 25.05
N ASP A 232 5.47 10.42 26.13
CA ASP A 232 5.26 11.86 26.14
C ASP A 232 6.62 12.60 26.13
N ASP A 233 7.64 12.04 26.80
CA ASP A 233 9.02 12.56 26.75
C ASP A 233 9.62 12.46 25.34
N LEU A 234 9.43 11.30 24.70
CA LEU A 234 9.91 11.06 23.33
C LEU A 234 9.18 11.95 22.34
N TRP A 235 7.89 12.20 22.55
CA TRP A 235 7.12 13.12 21.71
C TRP A 235 7.58 14.57 21.87
N ALA A 236 7.86 15.03 23.10
CA ALA A 236 8.37 16.37 23.36
C ALA A 236 9.70 16.62 22.62
N GLU A 237 10.61 15.63 22.64
CA GLU A 237 11.87 15.71 21.93
C GLU A 237 11.71 15.63 20.41
N ALA A 238 10.85 14.73 19.92
CA ALA A 238 10.53 14.62 18.49
C ALA A 238 9.93 15.92 17.94
N LYS A 239 9.03 16.57 18.69
CA LYS A 239 8.43 17.85 18.30
C LYS A 239 9.47 18.97 18.21
N SER A 240 10.51 18.94 19.05
CA SER A 240 11.64 19.87 18.99
C SER A 240 12.54 19.62 17.77
N LYS A 241 12.81 18.35 17.44
CA LYS A 241 13.63 17.96 16.28
C LYS A 241 12.95 18.21 14.92
N TRP A 242 11.62 18.03 14.85
CA TRP A 242 10.84 18.20 13.62
C TRP A 242 9.65 19.16 13.80
N PRO A 243 9.89 20.45 14.10
CA PRO A 243 8.83 21.40 14.36
C PRO A 243 7.94 21.56 13.13
N ASN A 244 6.62 21.42 13.32
CA ASN A 244 5.58 21.53 12.28
C ASN A 244 5.65 20.53 11.12
N LYS A 245 6.56 19.54 11.18
CA LYS A 245 6.74 18.53 10.10
C LYS A 245 6.31 17.13 10.50
N LEU A 246 6.40 16.79 11.79
CA LEU A 246 5.96 15.50 12.33
C LEU A 246 4.68 15.70 13.15
N SER A 247 3.61 14.99 12.81
CA SER A 247 2.37 14.98 13.60
C SER A 247 2.47 13.94 14.72
N ASN A 248 1.70 14.10 15.81
CA ASN A 248 1.69 13.13 16.91
C ASN A 248 1.32 11.73 16.40
N ARG A 249 0.33 11.63 15.50
CA ARG A 249 -0.07 10.35 14.88
C ARG A 249 1.07 9.71 14.07
N ALA A 250 1.82 10.50 13.30
CA ALA A 250 2.97 10.00 12.54
C ALA A 250 4.11 9.54 13.45
N PHE A 251 4.34 10.26 14.57
CA PHE A 251 5.29 9.85 15.60
C PHE A 251 4.92 8.52 16.26
N LEU A 252 3.65 8.33 16.64
CA LEU A 252 3.21 7.07 17.24
C LEU A 252 3.45 5.88 16.30
N LYS A 253 3.12 6.05 15.01
CA LYS A 253 3.41 5.05 13.99
C LYS A 253 4.91 4.78 13.85
N ALA A 254 5.73 5.83 13.78
CA ALA A 254 7.19 5.69 13.71
C ALA A 254 7.77 4.96 14.94
N ARG A 255 7.21 5.19 16.14
CA ARG A 255 7.59 4.49 17.37
C ARG A 255 7.21 3.02 17.34
N ASP A 256 6.00 2.70 16.91
CA ASP A 256 5.57 1.30 16.80
C ASP A 256 6.42 0.54 15.76
N ASP A 257 6.70 1.18 14.62
CA ASP A 257 7.59 0.64 13.58
C ASP A 257 9.01 0.39 14.15
N ALA A 258 9.60 1.36 14.85
CA ALA A 258 10.94 1.22 15.44
C ALA A 258 11.01 0.12 16.52
N ILE A 259 10.00 0.02 17.39
CA ILE A 259 9.92 -1.04 18.42
C ILE A 259 9.84 -2.41 17.76
N ALA A 260 9.01 -2.56 16.72
CA ALA A 260 8.86 -3.80 15.99
C ALA A 260 10.18 -4.20 15.29
N ASN A 261 10.84 -3.25 14.63
CA ASN A 261 12.09 -3.46 13.92
C ASN A 261 13.24 -3.88 14.84
N LYS A 262 13.41 -3.20 15.99
CA LYS A 262 14.46 -3.49 16.97
C LYS A 262 14.08 -4.56 17.98
N ARG A 263 12.84 -5.07 17.93
CA ARG A 263 12.28 -5.98 18.94
C ARG A 263 12.41 -5.44 20.36
N ALA A 264 12.34 -4.12 20.50
CA ALA A 264 12.62 -3.40 21.74
C ALA A 264 11.36 -3.28 22.63
N TRP A 265 10.73 -4.41 22.97
CA TRP A 265 9.41 -4.45 23.61
C TRP A 265 9.34 -3.73 24.97
N ALA A 266 10.47 -3.60 25.67
CA ALA A 266 10.57 -2.82 26.90
C ALA A 266 10.17 -1.34 26.72
N TRP A 267 10.29 -0.81 25.49
CA TRP A 267 9.90 0.55 25.13
C TRP A 267 8.41 0.72 24.88
N LYS A 268 7.62 -0.37 24.92
CA LYS A 268 6.15 -0.35 24.76
C LYS A 268 5.43 0.00 26.07
N ALA A 269 6.05 -0.27 27.22
CA ALA A 269 5.48 0.02 28.53
C ALA A 269 5.37 1.55 28.78
N PRO A 270 4.37 2.02 29.53
CA PRO A 270 4.43 3.36 30.10
C PRO A 270 5.67 3.43 30.98
N GLY A 271 6.58 4.37 30.71
CA GLY A 271 7.86 4.47 31.39
C GLY A 271 7.71 4.48 32.92
N PRO A 272 8.75 4.09 33.68
CA PRO A 272 8.70 4.09 35.14
C PRO A 272 8.33 5.48 35.65
N LYS A 273 7.35 5.56 36.57
CA LYS A 273 6.98 6.81 37.24
C LYS A 273 8.22 7.38 37.94
N PRO A 274 8.48 8.70 37.87
CA PRO A 274 9.57 9.31 38.61
C PRO A 274 9.37 9.05 40.11
N LYS A 275 10.45 8.63 40.80
CA LYS A 275 10.45 8.53 42.26
C LYS A 275 10.27 9.93 42.83
N SER A 276 9.26 10.11 43.67
CA SER A 276 9.04 11.32 44.46
C SER A 276 10.30 11.67 45.26
N PRO A 277 10.66 12.95 45.43
CA PRO A 277 11.71 13.34 46.37
C PRO A 277 11.28 12.92 47.77
N GLN A 278 12.12 12.16 48.47
CA GLN A 278 11.99 11.99 49.92
C GLN A 278 12.37 13.33 50.55
N SER A 279 11.38 14.03 51.12
CA SER A 279 11.60 15.04 52.16
C SER A 279 11.77 14.36 53.51
#